data_AF-A0ABD5UVM4-F1
#
_entry.id   AF-A0ABD5UVM4-F1
#
_cell.length_a   1.000
_cell.length_b   1.000
_cell.length_c   1.000
_cell.angle_alpha   90.00
_cell.angle_beta   90.00
_cell.angle_gamma   90.00
#
_symmetry.space_group_name_H-M   'P 1'
#
loop_
_entity.id
_entity.type
_entity.pdbx_description
1 polymer ?
#
loop_
_entity_poly.entity_id
_entity_poly.type
_entity_poly.pdbx_seq_one_letter_code
_entity_poly.pdbx_strand_id
1 'polypeptide(L)'
;MNRRRALVAIGSSLAAAPVAAAGCLAPSAGSPPENGDGNGNGNGDGDGNDGGNRNEEIFDDIECPSFAENADRTVCWHTSDRDAEPIRLVPSPAVLDLDSGDGPASIEFVLSNRSETPVGLNPYAWAIKRRTEEGYEHVAPDAHVEPWTTIEPGSSYAWELWPGNRTPSEDGDQTPAGSEDRTPPEDGGGEDRPMPIAHALDPGTYVFGIVGTVGSESEDSTRVEYVAPFRIE
;
A
#
# COMPACT_ATOMS: atom_id res chain seq x y z
N MET A 1 25.38 10.62 -48.82
CA MET A 1 26.60 11.00 -48.06
C MET A 1 26.87 9.90 -47.04
N ASN A 2 27.97 9.18 -47.24
CA ASN A 2 28.46 8.16 -46.31
C ASN A 2 29.04 8.80 -45.05
N ARG A 3 28.66 8.31 -43.87
CA ARG A 3 29.54 8.29 -42.69
C ARG A 3 29.41 6.94 -41.98
N ARG A 4 30.32 6.03 -42.33
CA ARG A 4 30.73 4.90 -41.50
C ARG A 4 31.79 5.38 -40.50
N ARG A 5 31.83 4.77 -39.31
CA ARG A 5 32.96 4.55 -38.34
C ARG A 5 32.38 4.57 -36.92
N ALA A 6 32.77 3.76 -35.95
CA ALA A 6 33.68 2.61 -35.87
C ALA A 6 33.41 1.91 -34.50
N LEU A 7 33.63 0.60 -34.43
CA LEU A 7 33.73 -0.15 -33.18
C LEU A 7 35.01 0.21 -32.43
N VAL A 8 34.96 0.33 -31.11
CA VAL A 8 36.10 0.18 -30.21
C VAL A 8 35.72 -0.84 -29.13
N ALA A 9 36.63 -1.78 -28.90
CA ALA A 9 36.53 -2.85 -27.93
C ALA A 9 37.58 -2.68 -26.83
N ILE A 10 37.38 -3.45 -25.75
CA ILE A 10 38.33 -3.91 -24.73
C ILE A 10 38.55 -2.99 -23.53
N GLY A 11 38.29 -3.56 -22.34
CA GLY A 11 38.74 -3.02 -21.07
C GLY A 11 38.34 -3.89 -19.87
N SER A 12 38.81 -5.15 -19.83
CA SER A 12 38.72 -5.99 -18.63
C SER A 12 39.53 -5.38 -17.48
N SER A 13 39.00 -5.39 -16.25
CA SER A 13 39.79 -5.34 -15.02
C SER A 13 39.05 -6.02 -13.89
N LEU A 14 39.62 -7.14 -13.45
CA LEU A 14 39.29 -7.84 -12.21
C LEU A 14 39.59 -6.96 -10.99
N ALA A 15 38.71 -6.99 -9.99
CA ALA A 15 39.07 -6.74 -8.60
C ALA A 15 38.40 -7.82 -7.75
N ALA A 16 39.23 -8.65 -7.12
CA ALA A 16 38.84 -9.74 -6.25
C ALA A 16 39.04 -9.37 -4.76
N ALA A 17 38.25 -10.04 -3.93
CA ALA A 17 38.45 -10.41 -2.52
C ALA A 17 38.07 -9.38 -1.41
N PRO A 18 37.74 -9.82 -0.18
CA PRO A 18 37.63 -11.20 0.33
C PRO A 18 36.29 -11.56 1.02
N VAL A 19 36.02 -12.87 1.08
CA VAL A 19 35.04 -13.52 1.96
C VAL A 19 35.65 -13.60 3.37
N ALA A 20 34.97 -13.06 4.37
CA ALA A 20 35.28 -13.30 5.78
C ALA A 20 34.34 -14.40 6.30
N ALA A 21 34.90 -15.58 6.55
CA ALA A 21 34.27 -16.64 7.32
C ALA A 21 35.12 -16.90 8.58
N ALA A 22 34.56 -16.59 9.75
CA ALA A 22 34.96 -17.03 11.09
C ALA A 22 33.90 -16.48 12.06
N GLY A 23 33.31 -17.21 13.01
CA GLY A 23 33.43 -18.60 13.43
C GLY A 23 32.36 -18.85 14.50
N CYS A 24 31.87 -20.09 14.56
CA CYS A 24 30.99 -20.56 15.63
C CYS A 24 31.73 -20.54 16.98
N LEU A 25 31.02 -20.23 18.08
CA LEU A 25 31.21 -20.85 19.40
C LEU A 25 30.01 -20.50 20.30
N ALA A 26 29.09 -21.45 20.42
CA ALA A 26 28.24 -21.60 21.60
C ALA A 26 28.95 -22.54 22.59
N PRO A 27 28.86 -22.28 23.90
CA PRO A 27 28.33 -23.28 24.84
C PRO A 27 27.40 -22.61 25.89
N SER A 28 26.13 -23.01 26.00
CA SER A 28 25.61 -24.12 26.83
C SER A 28 25.50 -23.83 28.34
N ALA A 29 24.27 -24.03 28.83
CA ALA A 29 23.86 -24.44 30.17
C ALA A 29 23.65 -23.36 31.25
N GLY A 30 22.38 -22.98 31.42
CA GLY A 30 21.83 -22.44 32.67
C GLY A 30 20.32 -22.65 32.73
N SER A 31 19.87 -23.69 33.41
CA SER A 31 18.47 -23.85 33.86
C SER A 31 18.49 -24.73 35.13
N PRO A 32 17.49 -24.66 36.03
CA PRO A 32 16.65 -23.53 36.46
C PRO A 32 16.66 -23.44 38.02
N PRO A 33 15.75 -22.68 38.65
CA PRO A 33 14.85 -23.44 39.53
C PRO A 33 13.37 -23.18 39.25
N GLU A 34 12.64 -24.29 39.30
CA GLU A 34 11.19 -24.40 39.43
C GLU A 34 10.72 -23.76 40.75
N ASN A 35 9.53 -23.16 40.73
CA ASN A 35 8.53 -23.23 41.80
C ASN A 35 7.23 -22.56 41.33
N GLY A 36 6.14 -23.31 41.25
CA GLY A 36 4.79 -22.73 41.22
C GLY A 36 3.75 -23.52 40.44
N ASP A 37 3.30 -24.66 41.00
CA ASP A 37 2.11 -25.38 40.58
C ASP A 37 0.83 -24.53 40.70
N GLY A 38 -0.01 -24.56 39.67
CA GLY A 38 -1.34 -23.92 39.63
C GLY A 38 -2.23 -24.52 38.55
N ASN A 39 -2.76 -25.71 38.85
CA ASN A 39 -3.71 -26.52 38.07
C ASN A 39 -5.06 -25.81 37.78
N GLY A 40 -5.57 -25.89 36.54
CA GLY A 40 -7.00 -25.64 36.27
C GLY A 40 -7.44 -25.21 34.87
N ASN A 41 -7.37 -26.11 33.88
CA ASN A 41 -8.40 -26.47 32.90
C ASN A 41 -9.34 -25.38 32.30
N GLY A 42 -9.33 -25.22 30.97
CA GLY A 42 -10.53 -24.77 30.24
C GLY A 42 -10.29 -23.96 28.95
N ASN A 43 -10.56 -24.61 27.81
CA ASN A 43 -10.79 -24.08 26.48
C ASN A 43 -9.73 -23.15 25.87
N GLY A 44 -8.86 -23.79 25.09
CA GLY A 44 -8.31 -23.15 23.90
C GLY A 44 -9.44 -22.91 22.91
N ASP A 45 -9.71 -21.64 22.67
CA ASP A 45 -9.98 -21.07 21.36
C ASP A 45 -9.12 -19.82 21.33
N GLY A 46 -7.82 -20.03 21.10
CA GLY A 46 -6.95 -18.95 20.67
C GLY A 46 -7.48 -18.54 19.32
N ASP A 47 -8.32 -17.51 19.31
CA ASP A 47 -8.73 -16.82 18.10
C ASP A 47 -7.45 -16.17 17.56
N GLY A 48 -6.70 -16.99 16.83
CA GLY A 48 -5.56 -16.58 16.06
C GLY A 48 -6.05 -15.47 15.16
N ASN A 49 -5.46 -14.30 15.35
CA ASN A 49 -5.56 -13.15 14.49
C ASN A 49 -5.09 -13.52 13.06
N ASP A 50 -5.96 -14.23 12.34
CA ASP A 50 -5.80 -14.72 10.97
C ASP A 50 -6.67 -13.89 10.00
N GLY A 51 -6.98 -12.65 10.40
CA GLY A 51 -7.67 -11.66 9.57
C GLY A 51 -6.79 -11.08 8.45
N GLY A 52 -5.52 -11.46 8.40
CA GLY A 52 -4.57 -10.97 7.40
C GLY A 52 -4.65 -11.67 6.05
N ASN A 53 -5.25 -12.88 5.97
CA ASN A 53 -5.18 -13.73 4.77
C ASN A 53 -6.51 -13.86 4.02
N ARG A 54 -7.66 -13.90 4.74
CA ARG A 54 -8.97 -14.17 4.11
C ARG A 54 -9.41 -13.15 3.07
N ASN A 55 -8.98 -11.89 3.20
CA ASN A 55 -9.31 -10.85 2.23
C ASN A 55 -8.41 -10.90 0.99
N GLU A 56 -7.18 -11.44 1.10
CA GLU A 56 -6.27 -11.63 -0.05
C GLU A 56 -6.78 -12.77 -0.95
N GLU A 57 -7.24 -13.87 -0.33
CA GLU A 57 -7.78 -15.07 -1.02
C GLU A 57 -8.95 -14.75 -1.97
N ILE A 58 -9.73 -13.70 -1.69
CA ILE A 58 -10.86 -13.25 -2.53
C ILE A 58 -10.38 -12.74 -3.90
N PHE A 59 -9.10 -12.39 -4.01
CA PHE A 59 -8.46 -11.85 -5.20
C PHE A 59 -7.41 -12.80 -5.81
N ASP A 60 -7.34 -14.06 -5.38
CA ASP A 60 -6.39 -15.05 -5.92
C ASP A 60 -6.55 -15.31 -7.43
N ASP A 61 -7.76 -15.08 -7.97
CA ASP A 61 -8.05 -15.19 -9.40
C ASP A 61 -7.64 -13.95 -10.22
N ILE A 62 -7.13 -12.92 -9.55
CA ILE A 62 -6.67 -11.68 -10.15
C ILE A 62 -5.15 -11.71 -10.23
N GLU A 63 -4.61 -11.86 -11.44
CA GLU A 63 -3.18 -11.61 -11.67
C GLU A 63 -2.84 -10.14 -11.36
N CYS A 64 -1.59 -9.84 -11.05
CA CYS A 64 -1.16 -8.46 -10.80
C CYS A 64 -1.14 -7.64 -12.12
N PRO A 65 -2.12 -6.76 -12.37
CA PRO A 65 -2.20 -6.06 -13.66
C PRO A 65 -1.28 -4.84 -13.64
N SER A 66 -0.68 -4.53 -14.80
CA SER A 66 0.08 -3.28 -15.00
C SER A 66 -0.63 -2.35 -15.96
N PHE A 67 -0.65 -1.06 -15.65
CA PHE A 67 -1.30 -0.04 -16.46
C PHE A 67 -0.40 1.14 -16.83
N ALA A 68 0.64 1.39 -16.04
CA ALA A 68 1.60 2.45 -16.29
C ALA A 68 2.62 2.00 -17.36
N GLU A 69 2.56 2.60 -18.55
CA GLU A 69 3.45 2.26 -19.69
C GLU A 69 4.95 2.46 -19.39
N ASN A 70 5.28 3.24 -18.36
CA ASN A 70 6.64 3.62 -17.99
C ASN A 70 7.02 3.21 -16.56
N ALA A 71 6.25 2.33 -15.92
CA ALA A 71 6.71 1.70 -14.69
C ALA A 71 7.74 0.61 -15.01
N ASP A 72 8.79 0.54 -14.21
CA ASP A 72 9.80 -0.52 -14.29
C ASP A 72 9.27 -1.84 -13.74
N ARG A 73 8.30 -1.77 -12.82
CA ARG A 73 7.62 -2.91 -12.20
C ARG A 73 6.29 -2.51 -11.57
N THR A 74 5.45 -3.52 -11.34
CA THR A 74 4.18 -3.38 -10.62
C THR A 74 4.18 -4.22 -9.35
N VAL A 75 3.62 -3.67 -8.28
CA VAL A 75 3.46 -4.29 -6.97
C VAL A 75 1.98 -4.34 -6.63
N CYS A 76 1.41 -5.54 -6.54
CA CYS A 76 0.04 -5.72 -6.08
C CYS A 76 0.01 -6.32 -4.70
N TRP A 77 -0.75 -5.72 -3.77
CA TRP A 77 -0.75 -6.16 -2.37
C TRP A 77 -1.09 -7.65 -2.22
N HIS A 78 -2.07 -8.16 -2.95
CA HIS A 78 -2.56 -9.53 -2.82
C HIS A 78 -1.66 -10.60 -3.45
N THR A 79 -0.63 -10.21 -4.22
CA THR A 79 0.33 -11.15 -4.83
C THR A 79 1.76 -10.95 -4.36
N SER A 80 2.09 -9.78 -3.81
CA SER A 80 3.40 -9.45 -3.27
C SER A 80 3.65 -10.16 -1.95
N ASP A 81 4.83 -10.77 -1.78
CA ASP A 81 5.31 -11.25 -0.48
C ASP A 81 5.49 -10.06 0.48
N ARG A 82 4.82 -10.11 1.64
CA ARG A 82 4.75 -9.03 2.63
C ARG A 82 6.08 -8.74 3.33
N ASP A 83 6.97 -9.72 3.37
CA ASP A 83 8.29 -9.62 4.00
C ASP A 83 9.36 -9.20 2.99
N ALA A 84 9.18 -9.55 1.72
CA ALA A 84 10.07 -9.14 0.63
C ALA A 84 9.73 -7.75 0.06
N GLU A 85 8.48 -7.30 0.18
CA GLU A 85 8.00 -6.03 -0.36
C GLU A 85 7.77 -4.98 0.74
N PRO A 86 8.73 -4.04 0.96
CA PRO A 86 8.63 -3.07 2.03
C PRO A 86 7.68 -1.89 1.72
N ILE A 87 7.40 -1.62 0.44
CA ILE A 87 6.50 -0.54 0.02
C ILE A 87 5.23 -1.14 -0.58
N ARG A 88 4.08 -0.94 0.06
CA ARG A 88 2.82 -1.58 -0.34
C ARG A 88 1.63 -0.64 -0.22
N LEU A 89 0.72 -0.74 -1.19
CA LEU A 89 -0.57 -0.07 -1.22
C LEU A 89 -1.65 -1.06 -0.78
N VAL A 90 -2.22 -0.89 0.41
CA VAL A 90 -3.16 -1.86 0.99
C VAL A 90 -4.54 -1.22 1.16
N PRO A 91 -5.63 -1.84 0.68
CA PRO A 91 -6.99 -1.39 0.93
C PRO A 91 -7.52 -1.89 2.29
N SER A 92 -8.37 -1.11 2.93
CA SER A 92 -9.05 -1.45 4.17
C SER A 92 -10.45 -0.80 4.24
N PRO A 93 -11.55 -1.57 4.19
CA PRO A 93 -11.59 -2.99 3.84
C PRO A 93 -11.30 -3.21 2.34
N ALA A 94 -10.93 -4.44 1.97
CA ALA A 94 -10.77 -4.80 0.55
C ALA A 94 -12.09 -5.15 -0.14
N VAL A 95 -13.12 -5.51 0.64
CA VAL A 95 -14.49 -5.75 0.17
C VAL A 95 -15.42 -4.85 0.97
N LEU A 96 -16.23 -4.06 0.28
CA LEU A 96 -17.17 -3.13 0.88
C LEU A 96 -18.60 -3.49 0.45
N ASP A 97 -19.41 -3.86 1.43
CA ASP A 97 -20.85 -4.08 1.26
C ASP A 97 -21.61 -2.77 1.51
N LEU A 98 -22.22 -2.24 0.44
CA LEU A 98 -22.96 -0.98 0.50
C LEU A 98 -24.30 -1.09 1.25
N ASP A 99 -24.83 -2.29 1.41
CA ASP A 99 -26.12 -2.59 2.03
C ASP A 99 -25.99 -3.02 3.51
N SER A 100 -24.76 -3.15 4.03
CA SER A 100 -24.45 -3.56 5.41
C SER A 100 -25.16 -2.76 6.52
N GLY A 101 -25.56 -1.51 6.25
CA GLY A 101 -26.33 -0.68 7.17
C GLY A 101 -25.53 -0.02 8.29
N ASP A 102 -24.21 -0.21 8.34
CA ASP A 102 -23.31 0.22 9.43
C ASP A 102 -22.79 1.68 9.31
N GLY A 103 -23.52 2.55 8.61
CA GLY A 103 -23.12 3.95 8.39
C GLY A 103 -22.55 4.18 6.99
N PRO A 104 -21.90 5.33 6.74
CA PRO A 104 -21.38 5.62 5.41
C PRO A 104 -20.14 4.74 5.16
N ALA A 105 -20.22 3.91 4.12
CA ALA A 105 -19.20 2.92 3.78
C ALA A 105 -18.07 3.57 2.99
N SER A 106 -16.81 3.42 3.45
CA SER A 106 -15.61 3.90 2.74
C SER A 106 -14.52 2.82 2.69
N ILE A 107 -13.59 2.95 1.74
CA ILE A 107 -12.37 2.15 1.65
C ILE A 107 -11.18 3.08 1.81
N GLU A 108 -10.31 2.81 2.78
CA GLU A 108 -9.03 3.47 2.91
C GLU A 108 -7.95 2.70 2.12
N PHE A 109 -7.18 3.41 1.31
CA PHE A 109 -6.00 2.88 0.64
C PHE A 109 -4.76 3.51 1.26
N VAL A 110 -3.88 2.69 1.82
CA VAL A 110 -2.66 3.17 2.48
C VAL A 110 -1.43 2.68 1.73
N LEU A 111 -0.63 3.62 1.20
CA LEU A 111 0.71 3.35 0.70
C LEU A 111 1.71 3.53 1.84
N SER A 112 2.20 2.44 2.40
CA SER A 112 3.22 2.46 3.46
C SER A 112 4.61 2.28 2.89
N ASN A 113 5.56 3.13 3.28
CA ASN A 113 6.98 3.00 2.97
C ASN A 113 7.74 2.46 4.17
N ARG A 114 7.94 1.14 4.26
CA ARG A 114 8.77 0.51 5.30
C ARG A 114 10.22 0.30 4.87
N SER A 115 10.61 0.88 3.74
CA SER A 115 11.99 0.81 3.24
C SER A 115 12.84 1.92 3.85
N GLU A 116 14.15 1.89 3.58
CA GLU A 116 15.08 2.96 3.95
C GLU A 116 15.14 4.09 2.90
N THR A 117 14.38 3.99 1.81
CA THR A 117 14.44 4.89 0.65
C THR A 117 13.14 5.67 0.51
N PRO A 118 13.17 7.00 0.26
CA PRO A 118 11.96 7.77 0.05
C PRO A 118 11.23 7.37 -1.24
N VAL A 119 9.92 7.59 -1.25
CA VAL A 119 9.07 7.44 -2.44
C VAL A 119 8.49 8.80 -2.82
N GLY A 120 8.85 9.29 -4.00
CA GLY A 120 8.24 10.48 -4.55
C GLY A 120 7.06 10.14 -5.47
N LEU A 121 5.94 10.83 -5.33
CA LEU A 121 4.75 10.60 -6.17
C LEU A 121 3.90 11.85 -6.29
N ASN A 122 2.94 11.82 -7.21
CA ASN A 122 1.85 12.79 -7.25
C ASN A 122 0.61 12.16 -6.62
N PRO A 123 0.12 12.65 -5.47
CA PRO A 123 -0.96 11.99 -4.74
C PRO A 123 -2.32 12.15 -5.41
N TYR A 124 -2.44 12.99 -6.44
CA TYR A 124 -3.65 13.15 -7.26
C TYR A 124 -3.62 12.28 -8.52
N ALA A 125 -2.46 11.69 -8.86
CA ALA A 125 -2.29 10.80 -10.01
C ALA A 125 -2.66 9.33 -9.69
N TRP A 126 -3.69 9.14 -8.85
CA TRP A 126 -4.29 7.82 -8.64
C TRP A 126 -5.13 7.44 -9.86
N ALA A 127 -5.52 6.16 -9.95
CA ALA A 127 -6.46 5.66 -10.94
C ALA A 127 -7.37 4.59 -10.33
N ILE A 128 -8.65 4.61 -10.68
CA ILE A 128 -9.61 3.53 -10.44
C ILE A 128 -9.93 2.90 -11.78
N LYS A 129 -9.86 1.57 -11.86
CA LYS A 129 -10.22 0.79 -13.03
C LYS A 129 -11.21 -0.32 -12.67
N ARG A 130 -12.22 -0.54 -13.51
CA ARG A 130 -13.19 -1.63 -13.35
C ARG A 130 -12.71 -2.85 -14.11
N ARG A 131 -12.73 -4.03 -13.47
CA ARG A 131 -12.51 -5.31 -14.16
C ARG A 131 -13.76 -5.65 -14.99
N THR A 132 -13.54 -6.04 -16.24
CA THR A 132 -14.56 -6.48 -17.19
C THR A 132 -14.15 -7.83 -17.79
N GLU A 133 -15.01 -8.43 -18.62
CA GLU A 133 -14.66 -9.66 -19.36
C GLU A 133 -13.52 -9.43 -20.37
N GLU A 134 -13.37 -8.20 -20.87
CA GLU A 134 -12.37 -7.82 -21.88
C GLU A 134 -11.06 -7.28 -21.28
N GLY A 135 -10.99 -7.14 -19.95
CA GLY A 135 -9.83 -6.63 -19.23
C GLY A 135 -10.19 -5.59 -18.18
N TYR A 136 -9.62 -4.39 -18.30
CA TYR A 136 -9.84 -3.29 -17.36
C TYR A 136 -10.26 -2.01 -18.09
N GLU A 137 -11.34 -1.39 -17.62
CA GLU A 137 -11.82 -0.10 -18.08
C GLU A 137 -11.43 1.00 -17.10
N HIS A 138 -11.04 2.18 -17.59
CA HIS A 138 -10.74 3.34 -16.74
C HIS A 138 -12.02 3.95 -16.19
N VAL A 139 -12.03 4.27 -14.90
CA VAL A 139 -13.19 4.86 -14.20
C VAL A 139 -12.89 6.28 -13.74
N ALA A 140 -11.75 6.49 -13.10
CA ALA A 140 -11.38 7.80 -12.54
C ALA A 140 -9.88 7.89 -12.25
N PRO A 141 -9.33 9.10 -12.06
CA PRO A 141 -9.90 10.38 -12.44
C PRO A 141 -9.66 10.63 -13.93
N ASP A 142 -10.41 11.55 -14.55
CA ASP A 142 -10.17 11.93 -15.95
C ASP A 142 -8.91 12.81 -16.11
N ALA A 143 -8.58 13.58 -15.08
CA ALA A 143 -7.41 14.45 -15.02
C ALA A 143 -7.00 14.67 -13.57
N HIS A 144 -5.73 15.05 -13.37
CA HIS A 144 -5.18 15.40 -12.07
C HIS A 144 -4.28 16.63 -12.16
N VAL A 145 -4.09 17.30 -11.04
CA VAL A 145 -3.05 18.32 -10.87
C VAL A 145 -1.71 17.66 -10.61
N GLU A 146 -0.59 18.35 -10.83
CA GLU A 146 0.78 17.80 -10.70
C GLU A 146 1.57 18.30 -9.47
N PRO A 147 1.05 18.26 -8.23
CA PRO A 147 1.88 18.48 -7.06
C PRO A 147 2.70 17.22 -6.74
N TRP A 148 3.93 17.43 -6.31
CA TRP A 148 4.82 16.36 -5.86
C TRP A 148 4.77 16.21 -4.34
N THR A 149 4.75 14.96 -3.88
CA THR A 149 4.80 14.57 -2.46
C THR A 149 5.87 13.50 -2.29
N THR A 150 6.59 13.57 -1.17
CA THR A 150 7.55 12.54 -0.76
C THR A 150 6.99 11.79 0.45
N ILE A 151 6.95 10.46 0.38
CA ILE A 151 6.71 9.56 1.51
C ILE A 151 8.07 9.13 2.05
N GLU A 152 8.41 9.66 3.21
CA GLU A 152 9.67 9.35 3.90
C GLU A 152 9.73 7.87 4.37
N PRO A 153 10.94 7.34 4.59
CA PRO A 153 11.12 6.05 5.27
C PRO A 153 10.34 5.96 6.58
N GLY A 154 9.53 4.90 6.74
CA GLY A 154 8.68 4.66 7.90
C GLY A 154 7.31 5.36 7.86
N SER A 155 7.07 6.24 6.88
CA SER A 155 5.81 6.99 6.74
C SER A 155 4.83 6.31 5.78
N SER A 156 3.62 6.85 5.72
CA SER A 156 2.57 6.42 4.81
C SER A 156 1.79 7.59 4.22
N TYR A 157 1.09 7.32 3.11
CA TYR A 157 0.10 8.22 2.56
C TYR A 157 -1.22 7.47 2.36
N ALA A 158 -2.34 8.12 2.66
CA ALA A 158 -3.65 7.50 2.64
C ALA A 158 -4.66 8.24 1.74
N TRP A 159 -5.51 7.48 1.06
CA TRP A 159 -6.68 7.95 0.34
C TRP A 159 -7.92 7.28 0.92
N GLU A 160 -9.03 8.00 1.00
CA GLU A 160 -10.31 7.47 1.47
C GLU A 160 -11.34 7.57 0.35
N LEU A 161 -11.75 6.43 -0.20
CA LEU A 161 -12.76 6.32 -1.24
C LEU A 161 -14.15 6.15 -0.64
N TRP A 162 -15.04 7.03 -1.05
CA TRP A 162 -16.46 6.98 -0.77
C TRP A 162 -17.21 6.58 -2.06
N PRO A 163 -17.57 5.29 -2.24
CA PRO A 163 -18.18 4.77 -3.46
C PRO A 163 -19.63 5.21 -3.72
N GLY A 164 -20.22 6.03 -2.85
CA GLY A 164 -21.57 6.57 -3.00
C GLY A 164 -21.58 8.06 -3.39
N ASN A 165 -22.78 8.60 -3.67
CA ASN A 165 -22.98 10.04 -3.90
C ASN A 165 -22.90 10.89 -2.60
N ARG A 166 -22.14 10.42 -1.60
CA ARG A 166 -21.90 11.14 -0.35
C ARG A 166 -20.44 11.53 -0.33
N THR A 167 -20.16 12.80 -0.57
CA THR A 167 -18.91 13.43 -0.14
C THR A 167 -18.93 13.57 1.39
N PRO A 168 -17.76 13.58 2.07
CA PRO A 168 -17.67 14.15 3.40
C PRO A 168 -18.29 15.55 3.33
N SER A 169 -19.32 15.79 4.15
CA SER A 169 -20.13 17.01 4.15
C SER A 169 -19.27 18.26 3.88
N GLU A 170 -19.61 19.01 2.82
CA GLU A 170 -19.01 20.32 2.53
C GLU A 170 -19.28 21.33 3.67
N ASP A 171 -20.23 21.02 4.56
CA ASP A 171 -20.44 21.69 5.83
C ASP A 171 -19.72 20.92 6.94
N GLY A 172 -18.69 21.54 7.52
CA GLY A 172 -17.93 21.04 8.67
C GLY A 172 -18.72 20.97 9.98
N ASP A 173 -19.92 20.40 9.96
CA ASP A 173 -20.79 20.24 11.11
C ASP A 173 -21.56 18.91 11.05
N GLN A 174 -20.82 17.81 11.13
CA GLN A 174 -21.36 16.56 11.66
C GLN A 174 -20.34 15.97 12.63
N THR A 175 -20.13 16.70 13.72
CA THR A 175 -19.65 16.08 14.95
C THR A 175 -20.71 15.05 15.38
N PRO A 176 -20.34 13.77 15.63
CA PRO A 176 -21.27 12.80 16.17
C PRO A 176 -21.94 13.38 17.41
N ALA A 177 -23.27 13.29 17.49
CA ALA A 177 -24.03 13.76 18.64
C ALA A 177 -23.45 13.12 19.92
N GLY A 178 -22.68 13.92 20.68
CA GLY A 178 -21.87 13.46 21.81
C GLY A 178 -20.48 14.11 21.95
N SER A 179 -20.10 15.08 21.13
CA SER A 179 -18.74 15.65 21.08
C SER A 179 -18.66 17.18 21.32
N GLU A 180 -19.68 17.78 21.94
CA GLU A 180 -19.76 19.22 22.22
C GLU A 180 -18.73 19.74 23.26
N ASP A 181 -17.83 18.88 23.75
CA ASP A 181 -16.79 19.24 24.72
C ASP A 181 -15.39 18.79 24.25
N ARG A 182 -15.04 19.12 23.00
CA ARG A 182 -13.66 19.06 22.54
C ARG A 182 -13.31 20.35 21.81
N THR A 183 -12.72 21.28 22.56
CA THR A 183 -11.98 22.40 21.98
C THR A 183 -11.03 21.87 20.91
N PRO A 184 -11.03 22.41 19.68
CA PRO A 184 -10.04 22.06 18.68
C PRO A 184 -8.63 22.27 19.25
N PRO A 185 -7.67 21.36 19.04
CA PRO A 185 -6.28 21.63 19.39
C PRO A 185 -5.80 22.87 18.61
N GLU A 186 -5.23 23.85 19.31
CA GLU A 186 -4.72 25.09 18.71
C GLU A 186 -3.42 24.88 17.89
N ASP A 187 -2.93 23.63 17.80
CA ASP A 187 -1.73 23.27 17.06
C ASP A 187 -2.09 22.56 15.74
N GLY A 188 -2.27 23.34 14.67
CA GLY A 188 -1.99 22.99 13.25
C GLY A 188 -2.15 21.54 12.72
N GLY A 189 -3.08 20.73 13.23
CA GLY A 189 -3.25 19.32 12.85
C GLY A 189 -3.98 19.13 11.52
N GLY A 190 -3.24 19.22 10.41
CA GLY A 190 -3.79 19.02 9.05
C GLY A 190 -3.19 17.85 8.26
N GLU A 191 -2.20 17.13 8.80
CA GLU A 191 -1.35 16.24 7.99
C GLU A 191 -1.72 14.75 8.03
N ASP A 192 -2.63 14.34 8.93
CA ASP A 192 -2.97 12.91 9.14
C ASP A 192 -4.33 12.49 8.53
N ARG A 193 -5.03 13.37 7.82
CA ARG A 193 -6.33 13.01 7.22
C ARG A 193 -6.12 12.37 5.84
N PRO A 194 -6.73 11.21 5.54
CA PRO A 194 -6.64 10.62 4.21
C PRO A 194 -7.23 11.56 3.17
N MET A 195 -6.66 11.55 1.96
CA MET A 195 -7.19 12.33 0.85
C MET A 195 -8.57 11.80 0.46
N PRO A 196 -9.65 12.60 0.55
CA PRO A 196 -10.98 12.12 0.20
C PRO A 196 -11.11 11.96 -1.32
N ILE A 197 -11.68 10.83 -1.74
CA ILE A 197 -12.06 10.53 -3.11
C ILE A 197 -13.55 10.20 -3.09
N ALA A 198 -14.36 11.03 -3.74
CA ALA A 198 -15.77 10.75 -3.95
C ALA A 198 -16.00 10.33 -5.39
N HIS A 199 -16.44 9.09 -5.58
CA HIS A 199 -16.76 8.59 -6.91
C HIS A 199 -17.84 7.52 -6.79
N ALA A 200 -18.95 7.67 -7.50
CA ALA A 200 -19.99 6.65 -7.48
C ALA A 200 -19.49 5.38 -8.18
N LEU A 201 -19.49 4.25 -7.48
CA LEU A 201 -19.12 2.95 -8.02
C LEU A 201 -20.32 2.00 -7.93
N ASP A 202 -20.60 1.30 -9.03
CA ASP A 202 -21.52 0.17 -9.02
C ASP A 202 -20.89 -1.04 -8.31
N PRO A 203 -21.69 -2.04 -7.90
CA PRO A 203 -21.15 -3.34 -7.50
C PRO A 203 -20.24 -3.94 -8.58
N GLY A 204 -19.10 -4.47 -8.15
CA GLY A 204 -18.08 -5.00 -9.05
C GLY A 204 -16.70 -5.09 -8.43
N THR A 205 -15.76 -5.61 -9.23
CA THR A 205 -14.35 -5.67 -8.86
C THR A 205 -13.59 -4.55 -9.55
N TYR A 206 -12.79 -3.84 -8.77
CA TYR A 206 -12.03 -2.67 -9.17
C TYR A 206 -10.58 -2.81 -8.78
N VAL A 207 -9.75 -1.92 -9.33
CA VAL A 207 -8.37 -1.72 -8.95
C VAL A 207 -8.15 -0.24 -8.69
N PHE A 208 -7.58 0.07 -7.52
CA PHE A 208 -6.98 1.36 -7.23
C PHE A 208 -5.48 1.28 -7.51
N GLY A 209 -4.93 2.25 -8.24
CA GLY A 209 -3.53 2.27 -8.63
C GLY A 209 -2.90 3.63 -8.45
N ILE A 210 -1.60 3.66 -8.13
CA ILE A 210 -0.80 4.88 -8.12
C ILE A 210 0.64 4.58 -8.53
N VAL A 211 1.30 5.54 -9.17
CA VAL A 211 2.70 5.41 -9.57
C VAL A 211 3.58 6.27 -8.70
N GLY A 212 4.64 5.67 -8.15
CA GLY A 212 5.68 6.37 -7.41
C GLY A 212 7.07 6.11 -7.96
N THR A 213 8.00 6.95 -7.58
CA THR A 213 9.42 6.86 -7.90
C THR A 213 10.18 6.57 -6.61
N VAL A 214 10.83 5.41 -6.55
CA VAL A 214 11.67 4.97 -5.43
C VAL A 214 13.10 5.40 -5.69
N GLY A 215 13.72 6.09 -4.73
CA GLY A 215 15.07 6.61 -4.85
C GLY A 215 15.13 8.14 -4.87
N SER A 216 16.34 8.69 -4.89
CA SER A 216 16.56 10.12 -5.11
C SER A 216 16.26 10.51 -6.55
N GLU A 217 16.01 11.80 -6.81
CA GLU A 217 15.81 12.38 -8.17
C GLU A 217 17.02 12.22 -9.12
N SER A 218 18.05 11.45 -8.74
CA SER A 218 19.18 11.07 -9.59
C SER A 218 18.80 9.96 -10.60
N GLU A 219 19.70 9.70 -11.56
CA GLU A 219 19.50 8.75 -12.68
C GLU A 219 19.22 7.28 -12.28
N ASP A 220 19.30 6.92 -10.99
CA ASP A 220 19.06 5.56 -10.46
C ASP A 220 17.66 5.34 -9.85
N SER A 221 16.72 6.26 -10.07
CA SER A 221 15.36 6.12 -9.54
C SER A 221 14.58 4.99 -10.25
N THR A 222 13.78 4.23 -9.50
CA THR A 222 12.92 3.16 -10.05
C THR A 222 11.45 3.60 -9.98
N ARG A 223 10.76 3.58 -11.10
CA ARG A 223 9.34 3.88 -11.18
C ARG A 223 8.52 2.62 -10.92
N VAL A 224 7.71 2.65 -9.88
CA VAL A 224 6.92 1.51 -9.41
C VAL A 224 5.44 1.87 -9.46
N GLU A 225 4.66 1.00 -10.08
CA GLU A 225 3.21 1.05 -10.02
C GLU A 225 2.72 0.21 -8.83
N TYR A 226 1.96 0.81 -7.93
CA TYR A 226 1.35 0.14 -6.78
C TYR A 226 -0.14 -0.06 -7.05
N VAL A 227 -0.62 -1.29 -6.85
CA VAL A 227 -1.95 -1.72 -7.28
C VAL A 227 -2.69 -2.44 -6.15
N ALA A 228 -3.93 -2.03 -5.93
CA ALA A 228 -4.84 -2.57 -4.93
C ALA A 228 -6.19 -2.97 -5.55
N PRO A 229 -6.41 -4.25 -5.87
CA PRO A 229 -7.75 -4.75 -6.12
C PRO A 229 -8.65 -4.58 -4.90
N PHE A 230 -9.91 -4.22 -5.15
CA PHE A 230 -10.97 -4.15 -4.15
C PHE A 230 -12.32 -4.52 -4.79
N ARG A 231 -13.32 -4.81 -3.96
CA ARG A 231 -14.67 -5.19 -4.42
C ARG A 231 -15.73 -4.34 -3.73
N ILE A 232 -16.72 -3.93 -4.51
CA ILE A 232 -17.96 -3.33 -4.03
C ILE A 232 -19.07 -4.37 -4.21
N GLU A 233 -19.81 -4.63 -3.14
CA GLU A 233 -20.95 -5.57 -3.08
C GLU A 233 -22.26 -4.82 -2.79
#